data_AF-A0A6C2U1E7-F1
#
_entry.id   AF-A0A6C2U1E7-F1
#
_cell.length_a   1.000
_cell.length_b   1.000
_cell.length_c   1.000
_cell.angle_alpha   90.00
_cell.angle_beta   90.00
_cell.angle_gamma   90.00
#
_symmetry.space_group_name_H-M   'P 1'
#
loop_
_entity.id
_entity.type
_entity.pdbx_description
1 polymer ?
#
loop_
_entity_poly.entity_id
_entity_poly.type
_entity_poly.pdbx_seq_one_letter_code
_entity_poly.pdbx_strand_id
1 'polypeptide(L)'
;MAGSITGQNGWSLSNGTAIVQSTVVQNGNQALEMSQATIMHDVSSSNSTLWIRFHARISEAPQNMPCETYPNISAAFFVGTNLNIIAYSNSIPVDLGVAMPTNTWTRFDLYCDYDLMVWNLSMDGTTIGADLPLCTSGTDVDTVMISSDDSSSSYIDQLDVLDHELATNAPDFDGDHIPDWWELRNFGGITAATASGTSSNSGMSFLETYIAGVDPFSHDPFVFTSPEAGQLVWESIPARRYDIQWAPNLTTNFISIGTVDWPDDHFSDATTNNAGFYRLRVSVQ
;
A
#
# COMPACT_ATOMS: atom_id res chain seq x y z
N MET A 1 21.55 -4.51 -12.75
CA MET A 1 22.91 -4.22 -13.27
C MET A 1 23.36 -2.93 -12.62
N ALA A 2 24.60 -2.82 -12.13
CA ALA A 2 25.11 -1.53 -11.64
C ALA A 2 25.37 -0.58 -12.83
N GLY A 3 25.12 0.72 -12.66
CA GLY A 3 25.27 1.73 -13.72
C GLY A 3 24.06 2.66 -13.85
N SER A 4 24.02 3.46 -14.92
CA SER A 4 22.93 4.43 -15.14
C SER A 4 21.55 3.77 -15.13
N ILE A 5 20.59 4.38 -14.44
CA ILE A 5 19.20 3.89 -14.38
C ILE A 5 18.47 4.03 -15.73
N THR A 6 18.92 4.92 -16.62
CA THR A 6 18.25 5.23 -17.88
C THR A 6 18.02 3.98 -18.74
N GLY A 7 16.76 3.69 -19.06
CA GLY A 7 16.36 2.56 -19.89
C GLY A 7 16.35 1.21 -19.15
N GLN A 8 16.65 1.18 -17.86
CA GLN A 8 16.49 -0.03 -17.05
C GLN A 8 15.03 -0.11 -16.57
N ASN A 9 14.34 -1.20 -16.89
CA ASN A 9 12.99 -1.51 -16.38
C ASN A 9 11.94 -0.39 -16.55
N GLY A 10 12.04 0.42 -17.61
CA GLY A 10 11.11 1.53 -17.88
C GLY A 10 11.46 2.85 -17.22
N TRP A 11 12.54 2.93 -16.45
CA TRP A 11 12.99 4.20 -15.84
C TRP A 11 13.61 5.14 -16.86
N SER A 12 13.22 6.40 -16.79
CA SER A 12 13.82 7.51 -17.52
C SER A 12 14.52 8.48 -16.57
N LEU A 13 15.49 9.23 -17.09
CA LEU A 13 16.28 10.24 -16.38
C LEU A 13 16.24 11.53 -17.18
N SER A 14 15.86 12.65 -16.57
CA SER A 14 15.77 13.94 -17.27
C SER A 14 17.01 14.83 -17.05
N ASN A 15 17.64 14.77 -15.89
CA ASN A 15 18.80 15.58 -15.48
C ASN A 15 19.69 14.84 -14.47
N GLY A 16 20.87 15.40 -14.18
CA GLY A 16 21.75 14.93 -13.11
C GLY A 16 22.36 13.55 -13.31
N THR A 17 22.63 12.90 -12.19
CA THR A 17 23.16 11.54 -12.12
C THR A 17 22.20 10.65 -11.34
N ALA A 18 21.83 9.50 -11.91
CA ALA A 18 21.06 8.47 -11.23
C ALA A 18 21.61 7.09 -11.61
N ILE A 19 22.19 6.39 -10.63
CA ILE A 19 22.91 5.13 -10.83
C ILE A 19 22.40 4.05 -9.87
N VAL A 20 22.29 2.83 -10.37
CA VAL A 20 22.12 1.64 -9.55
C VAL A 20 23.49 1.23 -9.01
N GLN A 21 23.64 1.19 -7.69
CA GLN A 21 24.91 0.89 -6.99
C GLN A 21 24.72 -0.13 -5.86
N SER A 22 25.80 -0.63 -5.27
CA SER A 22 25.80 -1.75 -4.30
C SER A 22 26.49 -1.47 -2.95
N THR A 23 26.84 -0.21 -2.69
CA THR A 23 27.56 0.26 -1.49
C THR A 23 26.60 0.70 -0.39
N VAL A 24 25.56 1.47 -0.73
CA VAL A 24 24.56 1.98 0.21
C VAL A 24 23.21 1.37 -0.17
N VAL A 25 22.80 0.32 0.53
CA VAL A 25 21.62 -0.49 0.19
C VAL A 25 20.76 -0.66 1.45
N GLN A 26 19.44 -0.67 1.31
CA GLN A 26 18.52 -0.99 2.41
C GLN A 26 18.33 -2.50 2.52
N ASN A 27 18.03 -3.14 1.39
CA ASN A 27 17.84 -4.59 1.33
C ASN A 27 18.37 -5.18 0.01
N GLY A 28 18.80 -6.44 0.04
CA GLY A 28 19.38 -7.09 -1.13
C GLY A 28 20.77 -6.56 -1.48
N ASN A 29 21.02 -6.36 -2.77
CA ASN A 29 22.37 -6.09 -3.30
C ASN A 29 22.53 -4.74 -4.00
N GLN A 30 21.44 -4.05 -4.32
CA GLN A 30 21.49 -2.83 -5.10
C GLN A 30 20.44 -1.82 -4.64
N ALA A 31 20.78 -0.54 -4.70
CA ALA A 31 19.85 0.58 -4.53
C ALA A 31 20.16 1.67 -5.57
N LEU A 32 19.21 2.57 -5.77
CA LEU A 32 19.42 3.77 -6.57
C LEU A 32 20.18 4.80 -5.73
N GLU A 33 21.21 5.41 -6.32
CA GLU A 33 21.84 6.65 -5.87
C GLU A 33 21.57 7.74 -6.89
N MET A 34 21.18 8.93 -6.42
CA MET A 34 20.85 10.06 -7.27
C MET A 34 21.38 11.38 -6.73
N SER A 35 21.76 12.30 -7.63
CA SER A 35 22.07 13.70 -7.31
C SER A 35 21.74 14.63 -8.48
N GLN A 36 21.13 15.77 -8.18
CA GLN A 36 20.61 16.76 -9.14
C GLN A 36 19.76 16.15 -10.26
N ALA A 37 19.02 15.10 -9.93
CA ALA A 37 18.38 14.20 -10.87
C ALA A 37 16.89 14.05 -10.60
N THR A 38 16.14 13.87 -11.67
CA THR A 38 14.74 13.49 -11.68
C THR A 38 14.61 12.23 -12.50
N ILE A 39 14.09 11.19 -11.85
CA ILE A 39 13.76 9.92 -12.48
C ILE A 39 12.24 9.78 -12.56
N MET A 40 11.78 9.15 -13.63
CA MET A 40 10.36 8.92 -13.87
C MET A 40 10.14 7.49 -14.33
N HIS A 41 9.02 6.91 -13.91
CA HIS A 41 8.56 5.61 -14.35
C HIS A 41 7.07 5.71 -14.70
N ASP A 42 6.74 5.26 -15.90
CA ASP A 42 5.36 5.24 -16.37
C ASP A 42 4.62 4.12 -15.64
N VAL A 43 3.53 4.48 -14.98
CA VAL A 43 2.63 3.54 -14.29
C VAL A 43 1.26 3.63 -14.93
N SER A 44 0.40 2.66 -14.66
CA SER A 44 -1.01 2.80 -15.00
C SER A 44 -1.84 2.24 -13.85
N SER A 45 -2.73 3.06 -13.30
CA SER A 45 -3.72 2.63 -12.33
C SER A 45 -5.08 2.53 -13.01
N SER A 46 -5.68 1.33 -13.04
CA SER A 46 -7.09 1.17 -13.45
C SER A 46 -8.07 1.19 -12.27
N ASN A 47 -7.54 1.19 -11.05
CA ASN A 47 -8.32 1.12 -9.82
C ASN A 47 -8.41 2.50 -9.17
N SER A 48 -9.40 2.69 -8.31
CA SER A 48 -9.59 3.93 -7.57
C SER A 48 -8.60 4.13 -6.43
N THR A 49 -7.60 3.25 -6.27
CA THR A 49 -6.56 3.39 -5.26
C THR A 49 -5.18 3.15 -5.84
N LEU A 50 -4.18 3.86 -5.30
CA LEU A 50 -2.77 3.68 -5.62
C LEU A 50 -1.95 3.63 -4.33
N TRP A 51 -1.09 2.62 -4.23
CA TRP A 51 -0.13 2.44 -3.17
C TRP A 51 1.28 2.64 -3.71
N ILE A 52 2.07 3.44 -3.01
CA ILE A 52 3.50 3.59 -3.28
C ILE A 52 4.25 3.38 -1.97
N ARG A 53 5.17 2.41 -1.96
CA ARG A 53 6.06 2.16 -0.82
C ARG A 53 7.49 2.27 -1.30
N PHE A 54 8.34 2.96 -0.55
CA PHE A 54 9.79 2.97 -0.82
C PHE A 54 10.59 3.29 0.43
N HIS A 55 11.89 2.99 0.38
CA HIS A 55 12.83 3.47 1.37
C HIS A 55 13.69 4.57 0.75
N ALA A 56 13.87 5.66 1.49
CA ALA A 56 14.74 6.75 1.12
C ALA A 56 15.80 7.01 2.17
N ARG A 57 16.97 7.45 1.73
CA ARG A 57 18.05 7.92 2.60
C ARG A 57 18.67 9.17 1.98
N ILE A 58 18.78 10.23 2.76
CA ILE A 58 19.50 11.45 2.37
C ILE A 58 20.77 11.59 3.20
N SER A 59 21.84 12.13 2.59
CA SER A 59 23.13 12.26 3.27
C SER A 59 23.20 13.49 4.17
N GLU A 60 22.47 14.54 3.83
CA GLU A 60 22.40 15.83 4.52
C GLU A 60 21.04 16.50 4.29
N ALA A 61 20.80 17.62 4.97
CA ALA A 61 19.60 18.42 4.74
C ALA A 61 19.63 19.05 3.34
N PRO A 62 18.47 19.09 2.63
CA PRO A 62 18.39 19.75 1.35
C PRO A 62 18.85 21.20 1.39
N GLN A 63 19.55 21.65 0.35
CA GLN A 63 20.07 23.01 0.26
C GLN A 63 19.01 23.97 -0.29
N ASN A 64 18.08 23.45 -1.08
CA ASN A 64 17.00 24.21 -1.70
C ASN A 64 15.64 23.58 -1.35
N MET A 65 14.62 24.43 -1.21
CA MET A 65 13.24 23.92 -1.24
C MET A 65 12.87 23.63 -2.70
N PRO A 66 12.32 22.44 -3.01
CA PRO A 66 11.79 22.16 -4.33
C PRO A 66 10.80 23.24 -4.76
N CYS A 67 10.98 23.75 -5.97
CA CYS A 67 10.06 24.68 -6.61
C CYS A 67 9.30 23.92 -7.69
N GLU A 68 8.46 22.97 -7.28
CA GLU A 68 7.76 22.12 -8.23
C GLU A 68 6.40 22.73 -8.59
N THR A 69 6.25 23.07 -9.87
CA THR A 69 4.97 23.48 -10.49
C THR A 69 4.66 22.51 -11.62
N TYR A 70 4.34 21.27 -11.30
CA TYR A 70 3.82 20.34 -12.29
C TYR A 70 2.30 20.52 -12.33
N PRO A 71 1.72 20.90 -13.49
CA PRO A 71 0.30 21.24 -13.58
C PRO A 71 -0.66 20.06 -13.32
N ASN A 72 -0.15 18.83 -13.16
CA ASN A 72 -0.94 17.60 -13.06
C ASN A 72 -0.41 16.64 -11.97
N ILE A 73 -0.02 17.13 -10.80
CA ILE A 73 0.33 16.25 -9.67
C ILE A 73 -0.94 15.77 -8.97
N SER A 74 -1.04 14.48 -8.68
CA SER A 74 -2.08 13.94 -7.79
C SER A 74 -1.72 14.14 -6.32
N ALA A 75 -0.55 13.64 -5.93
CA ALA A 75 -0.01 13.74 -4.58
C ALA A 75 1.50 14.02 -4.65
N ALA A 76 2.01 14.83 -3.73
CA ALA A 76 3.45 15.10 -3.63
C ALA A 76 3.84 15.47 -2.20
N PHE A 77 5.04 15.08 -1.82
CA PHE A 77 5.72 15.58 -0.63
C PHE A 77 7.22 15.72 -0.91
N PHE A 78 7.90 16.45 -0.04
CA PHE A 78 9.35 16.60 -0.09
C PHE A 78 9.93 16.82 1.30
N VAL A 79 11.25 16.72 1.39
CA VAL A 79 12.02 17.06 2.60
C VAL A 79 12.45 18.51 2.49
N GLY A 80 12.04 19.34 3.45
CA GLY A 80 12.44 20.74 3.53
C GLY A 80 13.91 20.92 3.92
N THR A 81 14.42 22.15 3.78
CA THR A 81 15.81 22.49 4.15
C THR A 81 16.09 22.38 5.65
N ASN A 82 15.03 22.32 6.46
CA ASN A 82 15.06 22.05 7.90
C ASN A 82 14.84 20.56 8.25
N LEU A 83 14.86 19.67 7.25
CA LEU A 83 14.53 18.23 7.32
C LEU A 83 13.05 17.91 7.57
N ASN A 84 12.17 18.89 7.75
CA ASN A 84 10.75 18.60 7.94
C ASN A 84 10.13 18.03 6.66
N ILE A 85 9.25 17.06 6.81
CA ILE A 85 8.40 16.56 5.74
C ILE A 85 7.32 17.60 5.44
N ILE A 86 7.25 18.01 4.18
CA ILE A 86 6.25 18.93 3.67
C ILE A 86 5.43 18.19 2.61
N ALA A 87 4.11 18.09 2.81
CA ALA A 87 3.20 17.46 1.87
C ALA A 87 2.30 18.51 1.21
N TYR A 88 1.92 18.30 -0.04
CA TYR A 88 0.95 19.14 -0.73
C TYR A 88 -0.48 18.68 -0.43
N SER A 89 -1.30 19.59 0.08
CA SER A 89 -2.74 19.40 0.32
C SER A 89 -3.49 20.41 -0.53
N ASN A 90 -4.22 19.96 -1.55
CA ASN A 90 -4.89 20.83 -2.53
C ASN A 90 -3.94 21.90 -3.11
N SER A 91 -2.75 21.47 -3.57
CA SER A 91 -1.66 22.34 -4.08
C SER A 91 -1.05 23.33 -3.07
N ILE A 92 -1.41 23.26 -1.79
CA ILE A 92 -0.81 24.08 -0.72
C ILE A 92 0.22 23.22 0.04
N PRO A 93 1.49 23.63 0.14
CA PRO A 93 2.47 22.93 0.96
C PRO A 93 2.12 23.06 2.46
N VAL A 94 2.12 21.94 3.16
CA VAL A 94 1.84 21.82 4.60
C VAL A 94 3.03 21.14 5.27
N ASP A 95 3.64 21.82 6.25
CA ASP A 95 4.67 21.23 7.11
C ASP A 95 4.00 20.26 8.09
N LEU A 96 4.39 18.99 8.05
CA LEU A 96 3.83 17.94 8.90
C LEU A 96 4.50 17.88 10.28
N GLY A 97 5.52 18.69 10.54
CA GLY A 97 6.21 18.78 11.83
C GLY A 97 7.06 17.54 12.17
N VAL A 98 7.26 16.65 11.21
CA VAL A 98 8.07 15.42 11.34
C VAL A 98 9.34 15.58 10.52
N ALA A 99 10.50 15.31 11.11
CA ALA A 99 11.79 15.46 10.43
C ALA A 99 12.31 14.12 9.87
N MET A 100 12.81 14.13 8.64
CA MET A 100 13.51 12.98 8.06
C MET A 100 14.93 12.86 8.65
N PRO A 101 15.31 11.69 9.21
CA PRO A 101 16.67 11.49 9.67
C PRO A 101 17.65 11.42 8.49
N THR A 102 18.83 12.02 8.64
CA THR A 102 19.92 11.87 7.66
C THR A 102 20.68 10.56 7.91
N ASN A 103 21.31 10.04 6.86
CA ASN A 103 22.12 8.82 6.87
C ASN A 103 21.41 7.56 7.39
N THR A 104 20.09 7.59 7.42
CA THR A 104 19.23 6.49 7.87
C THR A 104 18.23 6.19 6.77
N TRP A 105 18.00 4.91 6.50
CA TRP A 105 16.91 4.49 5.62
C TRP A 105 15.57 4.70 6.33
N THR A 106 14.70 5.48 5.71
CA THR A 106 13.36 5.81 6.20
C THR A 106 12.35 5.24 5.22
N ARG A 107 11.36 4.50 5.70
CA ARG A 107 10.28 3.97 4.88
C ARG A 107 9.20 5.03 4.70
N PHE A 108 8.75 5.22 3.46
CA PHE A 108 7.56 6.01 3.14
C PHE A 108 6.49 5.12 2.52
N ASP A 109 5.25 5.33 2.96
CA ASP A 109 4.05 4.73 2.38
C ASP A 109 3.10 5.86 1.95
N LEU A 110 2.66 5.83 0.70
CA LEU A 110 1.64 6.71 0.17
C LEU A 110 0.45 5.86 -0.21
N TYR A 111 -0.73 6.31 0.22
CA TYR A 111 -2.01 5.76 -0.20
C TYR A 111 -2.84 6.86 -0.82
N CYS A 112 -3.18 6.74 -2.09
CA CYS A 112 -4.12 7.63 -2.76
C CYS A 112 -5.46 6.92 -2.93
N ASP A 113 -6.53 7.62 -2.58
CA ASP A 113 -7.91 7.21 -2.78
C ASP A 113 -8.59 8.21 -3.74
N TYR A 114 -8.76 7.79 -4.99
CA TYR A 114 -9.36 8.59 -6.05
C TYR A 114 -10.89 8.62 -6.02
N ASP A 115 -11.55 7.73 -5.26
CA ASP A 115 -13.00 7.83 -5.04
C ASP A 115 -13.30 8.97 -4.06
N LEU A 116 -12.48 9.08 -3.00
CA LEU A 116 -12.60 10.12 -1.98
C LEU A 116 -11.82 11.39 -2.31
N MET A 117 -10.95 11.35 -3.32
CA MET A 117 -10.07 12.45 -3.73
C MET A 117 -9.09 12.89 -2.64
N VAL A 118 -8.57 11.94 -1.88
CA VAL A 118 -7.64 12.17 -0.76
C VAL A 118 -6.44 11.24 -0.84
N TRP A 119 -5.40 11.56 -0.08
CA TRP A 119 -4.22 10.72 0.07
C TRP A 119 -3.63 10.82 1.48
N ASN A 120 -2.89 9.80 1.86
CA ASN A 120 -2.21 9.69 3.14
C ASN A 120 -0.71 9.49 2.92
N LEU A 121 0.08 9.99 3.87
CA LEU A 121 1.52 9.81 3.93
C LEU A 121 1.90 9.22 5.28
N SER A 122 2.67 8.14 5.24
CA SER A 122 3.24 7.52 6.43
C SER A 122 4.75 7.47 6.36
N MET A 123 5.38 7.53 7.52
CA MET A 123 6.83 7.42 7.72
C MET A 123 7.11 6.36 8.77
N ASP A 124 7.91 5.36 8.42
CA ASP A 124 8.28 4.21 9.28
C ASP A 124 7.06 3.53 9.94
N GLY A 125 5.96 3.40 9.19
CA GLY A 125 4.72 2.76 9.63
C GLY A 125 3.81 3.60 10.52
N THR A 126 4.13 4.89 10.71
CA THR A 126 3.24 5.84 11.38
C THR A 126 2.64 6.80 10.35
N THR A 127 1.32 6.98 10.35
CA THR A 127 0.68 8.02 9.53
C THR A 127 1.07 9.41 10.03
N ILE A 128 1.72 10.20 9.16
CA ILE A 128 2.18 11.57 9.46
C ILE A 128 1.37 12.64 8.74
N GLY A 129 0.62 12.27 7.70
CA GLY A 129 -0.37 13.09 7.02
C GLY A 129 -1.56 12.23 6.62
N ALA A 130 -2.75 12.60 7.09
CA ALA A 130 -3.99 11.86 6.84
C ALA A 130 -5.01 12.79 6.16
N ASP A 131 -5.87 12.21 5.33
CA ASP A 131 -6.99 12.90 4.68
C ASP A 131 -6.55 14.16 3.90
N LEU A 132 -5.37 14.11 3.28
CA LEU A 132 -4.84 15.22 2.49
C LEU A 132 -5.58 15.25 1.15
N PRO A 133 -6.25 16.35 0.76
CA PRO A 133 -6.88 16.42 -0.55
C PRO A 133 -5.85 16.31 -1.67
N LEU A 134 -6.18 15.54 -2.70
CA LEU A 134 -5.38 15.46 -3.93
C LEU A 134 -5.22 16.84 -4.57
N CYS A 135 -4.11 17.06 -5.25
CA CYS A 135 -3.79 18.30 -5.96
C CYS A 135 -4.48 18.39 -7.33
N THR A 136 -5.11 17.31 -7.80
CA THR A 136 -5.78 17.18 -9.09
C THR A 136 -7.22 16.70 -8.94
N SER A 137 -8.01 16.85 -10.00
CA SER A 137 -9.32 16.22 -10.15
C SER A 137 -9.28 14.93 -10.98
N GLY A 138 -8.11 14.55 -11.50
CA GLY A 138 -7.92 13.29 -12.24
C GLY A 138 -7.93 12.08 -11.30
N THR A 139 -8.42 10.95 -11.79
CA THR A 139 -8.50 9.67 -11.06
C THR A 139 -7.46 8.65 -11.51
N ASP A 140 -6.67 8.99 -12.52
CA ASP A 140 -5.70 8.10 -13.14
C ASP A 140 -4.29 8.64 -12.88
N VAL A 141 -3.35 7.74 -12.62
CA VAL A 141 -1.93 8.06 -12.50
C VAL A 141 -1.16 7.36 -13.60
N ASP A 142 -0.42 8.17 -14.35
CA ASP A 142 0.39 7.71 -15.48
C ASP A 142 1.89 7.71 -15.16
N THR A 143 2.32 8.35 -14.06
CA THR A 143 3.75 8.51 -13.76
C THR A 143 4.03 8.60 -12.27
N VAL A 144 5.07 7.90 -11.81
CA VAL A 144 5.75 8.16 -10.54
C VAL A 144 7.05 8.89 -10.82
N MET A 145 7.30 9.96 -10.07
CA MET A 145 8.48 10.81 -10.21
C MET A 145 9.21 10.91 -8.87
N ILE A 146 10.54 10.80 -8.91
CA ILE A 146 11.41 11.05 -7.75
C ILE A 146 12.50 12.02 -8.20
N SER A 147 12.62 13.12 -7.48
CA SER A 147 13.54 14.23 -7.79
C SER A 147 14.46 14.53 -6.61
N SER A 148 15.67 15.01 -6.92
CA SER A 148 16.59 15.63 -5.98
C SER A 148 17.28 16.78 -6.69
N ASP A 149 17.15 18.00 -6.15
CA ASP A 149 17.85 19.19 -6.64
C ASP A 149 19.25 19.35 -6.01
N ASP A 150 19.58 18.52 -5.04
CA ASP A 150 20.82 18.61 -4.28
C ASP A 150 21.99 17.93 -5.00
N SER A 151 23.17 18.53 -4.83
CA SER A 151 24.42 17.92 -5.32
C SER A 151 24.86 16.69 -4.53
N SER A 152 24.37 16.58 -3.29
CA SER A 152 24.65 15.46 -2.39
C SER A 152 23.79 14.25 -2.72
N SER A 153 24.34 13.06 -2.48
CA SER A 153 23.68 11.80 -2.79
C SER A 153 22.41 11.58 -1.96
N SER A 154 21.34 11.27 -2.66
CA SER A 154 20.10 10.70 -2.12
C SER A 154 19.96 9.27 -2.63
N TYR A 155 19.34 8.39 -1.85
CA TYR A 155 19.20 6.98 -2.18
C TYR A 155 17.75 6.55 -2.11
N ILE A 156 17.33 5.70 -3.05
CA ILE A 156 16.01 5.05 -3.09
C ILE A 156 16.21 3.54 -3.20
N ASP A 157 15.43 2.78 -2.44
CA ASP A 157 15.43 1.33 -2.48
C ASP A 157 14.01 0.79 -2.20
N GLN A 158 13.77 -0.47 -2.57
CA GLN A 158 12.51 -1.18 -2.33
C GLN A 158 11.26 -0.39 -2.75
N LEU A 159 11.28 0.19 -3.96
CA LEU A 159 10.11 0.89 -4.51
C LEU A 159 9.10 -0.12 -5.05
N ASP A 160 7.92 -0.13 -4.43
CA ASP A 160 6.74 -0.86 -4.86
C ASP A 160 5.66 0.15 -5.26
N VAL A 161 5.00 -0.10 -6.40
CA VAL A 161 3.83 0.66 -6.85
C VAL A 161 2.73 -0.36 -7.15
N LEU A 162 1.63 -0.29 -6.41
CA LEU A 162 0.55 -1.27 -6.44
C LEU A 162 -0.79 -0.56 -6.60
N ASP A 163 -1.71 -1.19 -7.32
CA ASP A 163 -3.10 -0.78 -7.47
C ASP A 163 -4.03 -1.45 -6.44
N HIS A 164 -3.45 -2.08 -5.43
CA HIS A 164 -4.11 -2.85 -4.38
C HIS A 164 -3.37 -2.72 -3.04
N GLU A 165 -4.05 -3.10 -1.95
CA GLU A 165 -3.56 -2.97 -0.57
C GLU A 165 -2.18 -3.61 -0.33
N LEU A 166 -1.35 -2.91 0.45
CA LEU A 166 -0.13 -3.46 1.07
C LEU A 166 -0.50 -4.33 2.28
N ALA A 167 -0.59 -5.67 2.09
CA ALA A 167 -0.96 -6.62 3.16
C ALA A 167 -0.13 -6.45 4.44
N THR A 168 1.19 -6.38 4.27
CA THR A 168 2.15 -6.41 5.38
C THR A 168 2.53 -5.01 5.83
N ASN A 169 2.44 -4.76 7.14
CA ASN A 169 2.88 -3.53 7.81
C ASN A 169 2.25 -2.25 7.24
N ALA A 170 0.99 -2.32 6.80
CA ALA A 170 0.20 -1.11 6.63
C ALA A 170 0.18 -0.32 7.95
N PRO A 171 0.23 1.02 7.90
CA PRO A 171 0.08 1.86 9.08
C PRO A 171 -1.20 1.52 9.85
N ASP A 172 -1.08 1.40 11.18
CA ASP A 172 -2.13 1.08 12.14
C ASP A 172 -1.76 1.83 13.44
N PHE A 173 -2.33 3.02 13.60
CA PHE A 173 -1.91 4.01 14.60
C PHE A 173 -2.33 3.64 16.02
N ASP A 174 -3.52 3.04 16.19
CA ASP A 174 -4.00 2.58 17.50
C ASP A 174 -3.72 1.10 17.79
N GLY A 175 -3.21 0.36 16.82
CA GLY A 175 -2.74 -1.01 16.98
C GLY A 175 -3.87 -2.01 17.15
N ASP A 176 -5.06 -1.72 16.61
CA ASP A 176 -6.23 -2.58 16.73
C ASP A 176 -6.33 -3.66 15.63
N HIS A 177 -5.32 -3.71 14.75
CA HIS A 177 -5.19 -4.58 13.58
C HIS A 177 -6.09 -4.20 12.39
N ILE A 178 -6.70 -3.02 12.42
CA ILE A 178 -7.32 -2.37 11.25
C ILE A 178 -6.36 -1.28 10.75
N PRO A 179 -5.96 -1.30 9.48
CA PRO A 179 -5.09 -0.24 8.96
C PRO A 179 -5.76 1.14 8.91
N ASP A 180 -4.97 2.18 9.15
CA ASP A 180 -5.35 3.59 9.13
C ASP A 180 -6.12 3.98 7.85
N TRP A 181 -5.70 3.44 6.70
CA TRP A 181 -6.32 3.73 5.41
C TRP A 181 -7.78 3.25 5.35
N TRP A 182 -8.06 2.08 5.93
CA TRP A 182 -9.38 1.48 5.92
C TRP A 182 -10.29 2.21 6.89
N GLU A 183 -9.77 2.59 8.06
CA GLU A 183 -10.50 3.41 9.02
C GLU A 183 -10.83 4.80 8.47
N LEU A 184 -9.88 5.46 7.81
CA LEU A 184 -10.13 6.75 7.15
C LEU A 184 -11.23 6.64 6.10
N ARG A 185 -11.14 5.66 5.20
CA ARG A 185 -12.11 5.49 4.11
C ARG A 185 -13.52 5.23 4.62
N ASN A 186 -13.67 4.44 5.69
CA ASN A 186 -14.98 4.01 6.18
C ASN A 186 -15.52 4.87 7.33
N PHE A 187 -14.66 5.39 8.21
CA PHE A 187 -15.05 6.07 9.45
C PHE A 187 -14.56 7.52 9.53
N GLY A 188 -13.71 7.97 8.61
CA GLY A 188 -13.22 9.36 8.54
C GLY A 188 -12.13 9.69 9.56
N GLY A 189 -11.43 8.69 10.12
CA GLY A 189 -10.29 8.92 11.01
C GLY A 189 -9.45 7.65 11.21
N ILE A 190 -8.15 7.84 11.49
CA ILE A 190 -7.13 6.76 11.68
C ILE A 190 -7.20 6.02 13.04
N THR A 191 -8.30 6.17 13.76
CA THR A 191 -8.58 5.51 15.08
C THR A 191 -10.10 5.43 15.31
N ALA A 192 -10.87 5.59 14.22
CA ALA A 192 -12.30 5.84 14.27
C ALA A 192 -13.11 4.55 14.17
N ALA A 193 -12.51 3.48 13.66
CA ALA A 193 -13.06 2.15 13.81
C ALA A 193 -12.74 1.64 15.23
N THR A 194 -13.41 0.58 15.62
CA THR A 194 -13.03 -0.17 16.81
C THR A 194 -13.08 -1.61 16.38
N ALA A 195 -11.97 -2.33 16.45
CA ALA A 195 -11.86 -3.71 15.98
C ALA A 195 -13.06 -4.61 16.35
N SER A 196 -13.55 -4.51 17.59
CA SER A 196 -14.70 -5.28 18.10
C SER A 196 -16.09 -4.68 17.84
N GLY A 197 -16.17 -3.50 17.23
CA GLY A 197 -17.42 -2.84 16.85
C GLY A 197 -18.19 -3.67 15.83
N THR A 198 -19.52 -3.65 15.88
CA THR A 198 -20.37 -4.49 15.04
C THR A 198 -20.66 -3.84 13.69
N SER A 199 -20.41 -4.58 12.61
CA SER A 199 -20.75 -4.18 11.24
C SER A 199 -22.18 -4.58 10.85
N SER A 200 -22.63 -4.09 9.69
CA SER A 200 -23.91 -4.49 9.10
C SER A 200 -23.94 -5.95 8.60
N ASN A 201 -22.80 -6.64 8.60
CA ASN A 201 -22.66 -8.01 8.11
C ASN A 201 -22.99 -9.05 9.16
N SER A 202 -24.25 -9.07 9.58
CA SER A 202 -24.85 -10.17 10.35
C SER A 202 -24.06 -10.56 11.61
N GLY A 203 -23.48 -9.58 12.30
CA GLY A 203 -22.76 -9.78 13.56
C GLY A 203 -21.24 -9.93 13.43
N MET A 204 -20.68 -9.74 12.23
CA MET A 204 -19.24 -9.55 12.08
C MET A 204 -18.79 -8.28 12.80
N SER A 205 -17.57 -8.32 13.31
CA SER A 205 -16.87 -7.15 13.80
C SER A 205 -16.26 -6.33 12.65
N PHE A 206 -15.85 -5.08 12.90
CA PHE A 206 -15.15 -4.28 11.88
C PHE A 206 -13.82 -4.91 11.47
N LEU A 207 -13.08 -5.52 12.40
CA LEU A 207 -11.86 -6.26 12.07
C LEU A 207 -12.15 -7.45 11.14
N GLU A 208 -13.18 -8.25 11.45
CA GLU A 208 -13.58 -9.36 10.59
C GLU A 208 -14.06 -8.88 9.22
N THR A 209 -14.71 -7.72 9.17
CA THR A 209 -15.19 -7.10 7.93
C THR A 209 -14.02 -6.65 7.05
N TYR A 210 -13.02 -5.97 7.65
CA TYR A 210 -11.77 -5.62 6.99
C TYR A 210 -11.03 -6.86 6.48
N ILE A 211 -10.89 -7.90 7.30
CA ILE A 211 -10.21 -9.15 6.90
C ILE A 211 -10.96 -9.82 5.75
N ALA A 212 -12.29 -9.85 5.77
CA ALA A 212 -13.11 -10.44 4.71
C ALA A 212 -13.15 -9.60 3.44
N GLY A 213 -12.79 -8.31 3.50
CA GLY A 213 -12.81 -7.39 2.37
C GLY A 213 -14.23 -6.98 1.94
N VAL A 214 -15.16 -6.87 2.89
CA VAL A 214 -16.56 -6.50 2.62
C VAL A 214 -16.90 -5.12 3.19
N ASP A 215 -17.98 -4.51 2.72
CA ASP A 215 -18.42 -3.18 3.20
C ASP A 215 -18.93 -3.25 4.67
N PRO A 216 -18.42 -2.43 5.60
CA PRO A 216 -18.84 -2.47 7.01
C PRO A 216 -20.25 -1.90 7.29
N PHE A 217 -20.82 -1.10 6.38
CA PHE A 217 -22.10 -0.40 6.58
C PHE A 217 -23.24 -0.94 5.74
N SER A 218 -22.95 -1.58 4.61
CA SER A 218 -23.96 -2.30 3.82
C SER A 218 -23.93 -3.80 4.11
N HIS A 219 -25.06 -4.47 3.89
CA HIS A 219 -25.08 -5.93 4.01
C HIS A 219 -24.45 -6.53 2.76
N ASP A 220 -23.19 -6.92 2.90
CA ASP A 220 -22.31 -7.45 1.87
C ASP A 220 -21.64 -8.74 2.41
N PRO A 221 -22.36 -9.88 2.41
CA PRO A 221 -21.79 -11.10 2.94
C PRO A 221 -20.67 -11.61 2.03
N PHE A 222 -19.57 -12.05 2.62
CA PHE A 222 -18.58 -12.84 1.87
C PHE A 222 -19.22 -14.14 1.38
N VAL A 223 -19.26 -14.34 0.06
CA VAL A 223 -19.88 -15.53 -0.57
C VAL A 223 -18.82 -16.36 -1.29
N PHE A 224 -18.85 -17.67 -1.05
CA PHE A 224 -18.20 -18.65 -1.91
C PHE A 224 -19.25 -19.65 -2.40
N THR A 225 -19.05 -20.16 -3.61
CA THR A 225 -19.94 -21.13 -4.26
C THR A 225 -19.22 -22.44 -4.51
N SER A 226 -19.98 -23.50 -4.71
CA SER A 226 -19.47 -24.80 -5.13
C SER A 226 -20.15 -25.20 -6.44
N PRO A 227 -19.61 -24.74 -7.59
CA PRO A 227 -20.25 -24.97 -8.89
C PRO A 227 -20.26 -26.46 -9.26
N GLU A 228 -19.24 -27.20 -8.81
CA GLU A 228 -19.10 -28.63 -8.97
C GLU A 228 -18.69 -29.27 -7.64
N ALA A 229 -18.97 -30.56 -7.48
CA ALA A 229 -18.60 -31.29 -6.27
C ALA A 229 -17.08 -31.21 -6.03
N GLY A 230 -16.68 -30.66 -4.89
CA GLY A 230 -15.27 -30.49 -4.52
C GLY A 230 -14.61 -29.22 -5.06
N GLN A 231 -15.30 -28.42 -5.88
CA GLN A 231 -14.80 -27.11 -6.27
C GLN A 231 -15.38 -26.03 -5.37
N LEU A 232 -14.54 -25.10 -4.92
CA LEU A 232 -14.91 -23.88 -4.21
C LEU A 232 -14.44 -22.69 -5.04
N VAL A 233 -15.28 -21.69 -5.21
CA VAL A 233 -14.97 -20.45 -5.95
C VAL A 233 -15.47 -19.25 -5.15
N TRP A 234 -14.66 -18.22 -5.01
CA TRP A 234 -14.97 -16.98 -4.29
C TRP A 234 -14.42 -15.75 -5.02
N GLU A 235 -14.73 -14.55 -4.54
CA GLU A 235 -14.06 -13.33 -4.98
C GLU A 235 -12.79 -13.13 -4.15
N SER A 236 -11.62 -13.21 -4.80
CA SER A 236 -10.34 -13.05 -4.11
C SER A 236 -10.05 -11.58 -3.85
N ILE A 237 -9.80 -11.24 -2.59
CA ILE A 237 -9.49 -9.90 -2.13
C ILE A 237 -7.97 -9.79 -2.09
N PRO A 238 -7.39 -8.69 -2.62
CA PRO A 238 -5.95 -8.46 -2.53
C PRO A 238 -5.41 -8.63 -1.12
N ALA A 239 -4.16 -9.06 -1.02
CA ALA A 239 -3.49 -9.20 0.26
C ALA A 239 -4.14 -10.20 1.24
N ARG A 240 -5.02 -11.10 0.76
CA ARG A 240 -5.65 -12.14 1.60
C ARG A 240 -5.13 -13.55 1.33
N ARG A 241 -5.15 -14.35 2.39
CA ARG A 241 -4.94 -15.79 2.42
C ARG A 241 -6.22 -16.49 2.85
N TYR A 242 -6.53 -17.58 2.17
CA TYR A 242 -7.70 -18.41 2.36
C TYR A 242 -7.30 -19.79 2.84
N ASP A 243 -7.63 -20.16 4.07
CA ASP A 243 -7.47 -21.51 4.58
C ASP A 243 -8.76 -22.30 4.38
N ILE A 244 -8.68 -23.36 3.59
CA ILE A 244 -9.80 -24.23 3.24
C ILE A 244 -9.84 -25.37 4.26
N GLN A 245 -11.00 -25.50 4.90
CA GLN A 245 -11.23 -26.53 5.90
C GLN A 245 -12.47 -27.36 5.56
N TRP A 246 -12.46 -28.62 5.98
CA TRP A 246 -13.54 -29.55 5.71
C TRP A 246 -13.92 -30.37 6.94
N ALA A 247 -15.21 -30.71 7.06
CA ALA A 247 -15.72 -31.65 8.04
C ALA A 247 -16.82 -32.54 7.42
N PRO A 248 -16.94 -33.82 7.80
CA PRO A 248 -18.01 -34.68 7.32
C PRO A 248 -19.40 -34.24 7.82
N ASN A 249 -19.46 -33.50 8.93
CA ASN A 249 -20.67 -32.91 9.48
C ASN A 249 -20.34 -31.71 10.40
N LEU A 250 -21.36 -30.94 10.79
CA LEU A 250 -21.21 -29.75 11.62
C LEU A 250 -20.86 -30.01 13.10
N THR A 251 -20.85 -31.27 13.56
CA THR A 251 -20.48 -31.63 14.95
C THR A 251 -19.05 -32.16 15.08
N THR A 252 -18.42 -32.53 13.96
CA THR A 252 -17.01 -32.89 13.90
C THR A 252 -16.11 -31.67 13.69
N ASN A 253 -14.89 -31.73 14.20
CA ASN A 253 -13.90 -30.68 13.98
C ASN A 253 -13.54 -30.59 12.49
N PHE A 254 -13.44 -29.36 12.01
CA PHE A 254 -12.91 -29.06 10.69
C PHE A 254 -11.40 -29.31 10.65
N ILE A 255 -10.93 -29.97 9.60
CA ILE A 255 -9.51 -30.17 9.30
C ILE A 255 -9.11 -29.26 8.14
N SER A 256 -7.87 -28.74 8.16
CA SER A 256 -7.33 -28.01 7.01
C SER A 256 -7.03 -28.98 5.88
N ILE A 257 -7.47 -28.63 4.67
CA ILE A 257 -7.26 -29.41 3.44
C ILE A 257 -6.53 -28.63 2.36
N GLY A 258 -6.30 -27.33 2.56
CA GLY A 258 -5.56 -26.49 1.64
C GLY A 258 -5.47 -25.05 2.09
N THR A 259 -4.57 -24.30 1.46
CA THR A 259 -4.43 -22.86 1.60
C THR A 259 -4.27 -22.29 0.20
N VAL A 260 -4.97 -21.18 -0.07
CA VAL A 260 -4.90 -20.45 -1.33
C VAL A 260 -4.55 -19.00 -1.01
N ASP A 261 -3.56 -18.47 -1.71
CA ASP A 261 -3.09 -17.10 -1.59
C ASP A 261 -3.65 -16.27 -2.75
N TRP A 262 -4.00 -15.01 -2.51
CA TRP A 262 -4.32 -14.08 -3.59
C TRP A 262 -3.20 -14.09 -4.67
N PRO A 263 -3.51 -14.03 -5.99
CA PRO A 263 -4.81 -13.70 -6.59
C PRO A 263 -5.73 -14.88 -6.87
N ASP A 264 -5.35 -16.10 -6.47
CA ASP A 264 -6.18 -17.27 -6.75
C ASP A 264 -7.52 -17.18 -6.00
N ASP A 265 -8.58 -17.64 -6.66
CA ASP A 265 -9.98 -17.41 -6.31
C ASP A 265 -10.79 -18.72 -6.22
N HIS A 266 -10.11 -19.86 -6.31
CA HIS A 266 -10.73 -21.16 -6.30
C HIS A 266 -9.85 -22.23 -5.64
N PHE A 267 -10.51 -23.31 -5.21
CA PHE A 267 -9.86 -24.50 -4.67
C PHE A 267 -10.56 -25.76 -5.18
N SER A 268 -9.77 -26.78 -5.54
CA SER A 268 -10.26 -28.10 -5.93
C SER A 268 -9.88 -29.16 -4.89
N ASP A 269 -10.88 -29.69 -4.20
CA ASP A 269 -10.73 -30.79 -3.25
C ASP A 269 -10.60 -32.13 -3.98
N ALA A 270 -9.36 -32.60 -4.11
CA ALA A 270 -9.06 -33.94 -4.62
C ALA A 270 -8.93 -35.00 -3.50
N THR A 271 -9.18 -34.62 -2.25
CA THR A 271 -8.82 -35.41 -1.06
C THR A 271 -10.03 -35.98 -0.35
N THR A 272 -11.16 -35.27 -0.33
CA THR A 272 -12.36 -35.71 0.36
C THR A 272 -13.37 -36.30 -0.65
N ASN A 273 -13.41 -37.64 -0.72
CA ASN A 273 -14.32 -38.36 -1.63
C ASN A 273 -15.80 -38.38 -1.17
N ASN A 274 -16.17 -37.57 -0.17
CA ASN A 274 -17.46 -37.64 0.51
C ASN A 274 -18.16 -36.28 0.56
N ALA A 275 -19.50 -36.30 0.51
CA ALA A 275 -20.32 -35.15 0.89
C ALA A 275 -19.95 -34.68 2.31
N GLY A 276 -19.81 -33.36 2.48
CA GLY A 276 -19.40 -32.75 3.74
C GLY A 276 -19.63 -31.24 3.73
N PHE A 277 -19.03 -30.57 4.69
CA PHE A 277 -19.16 -29.14 4.92
C PHE A 277 -17.79 -28.49 4.78
N TYR A 278 -17.73 -27.40 4.01
CA TYR A 278 -16.53 -26.58 3.89
C TYR A 278 -16.63 -25.36 4.79
N ARG A 279 -15.47 -24.90 5.27
CA ARG A 279 -15.30 -23.62 5.94
C ARG A 279 -14.07 -22.96 5.37
N LEU A 280 -14.25 -21.75 4.86
CA LEU A 280 -13.17 -20.87 4.46
C LEU A 280 -12.80 -19.97 5.64
N ARG A 281 -11.52 -19.84 5.96
CA ARG A 281 -11.02 -18.80 6.87
C ARG A 281 -10.17 -17.82 6.07
N VAL A 282 -10.46 -16.54 6.24
CA VAL A 282 -9.75 -15.45 5.57
C VAL A 282 -8.80 -14.80 6.57
N SER A 283 -7.61 -14.42 6.12
CA SER A 283 -6.60 -13.69 6.89
C SER A 283 -5.83 -12.74 5.98
N VAL A 284 -5.25 -11.68 6.54
CA VAL A 284 -4.32 -10.78 5.83
C VAL A 284 -2.94 -11.46 5.74
N GLN A 285 -2.26 -11.31 4.59
CA GLN A 285 -0.93 -11.87 4.33
C GLN A 285 0.21 -11.11 5.02
#